data_AF-A0A6B3EZ80-F1
#
_entry.id   AF-A0A6B3EZ80-F1
#
_cell.length_a   1.000
_cell.length_b   1.000
_cell.length_c   1.000
_cell.angle_alpha   90.00
_cell.angle_beta   90.00
_cell.angle_gamma   90.00
#
_symmetry.space_group_name_H-M   'P 1'
#
loop_
_entity.id
_entity.type
_entity.pdbx_description
1 polymer ?
#
loop_
_entity_poly.entity_id
_entity_poly.type
_entity_poly.pdbx_seq_one_letter_code
_entity_poly.pdbx_strand_id
1 'polypeptide(L)'
;PKHVDVPELLRVVRFAATDPGVQRPEAAPDGEEVYATPIDEFRLSRYVLAPDATTPDLTSPGPQVLLCTAGRVTAGDETLSPGDAVFVPAGERVTAHG
;
A
#
# COMPACT_ATOMS: atom_id res chain seq x y z
N PRO A 1 -21.31 17.58 13.14
CA PRO A 1 -20.08 17.20 13.89
C PRO A 1 -20.06 15.71 14.24
N LYS A 2 -18.89 15.06 14.22
CA LYS A 2 -18.76 13.66 14.67
C LYS A 2 -18.96 13.59 16.19
N HIS A 3 -19.59 12.51 16.68
CA HIS A 3 -19.78 12.26 18.11
C HIS A 3 -18.46 11.82 18.77
N VAL A 4 -18.24 12.22 20.03
CA VAL A 4 -17.06 11.85 20.82
C VAL A 4 -17.50 11.30 22.17
N ASP A 5 -17.19 10.04 22.43
CA ASP A 5 -17.36 9.40 23.75
C ASP A 5 -16.12 9.69 24.61
N VAL A 6 -16.20 10.75 25.41
CA VAL A 6 -15.09 11.21 26.25
C VAL A 6 -14.74 10.19 27.34
N PRO A 7 -15.69 9.62 28.11
CA PRO A 7 -15.38 8.57 29.07
C PRO A 7 -14.61 7.38 28.49
N GLU A 8 -15.05 6.88 27.33
CA GLU A 8 -14.40 5.73 26.67
C GLU A 8 -13.01 6.07 26.15
N LEU A 9 -12.83 7.26 25.56
CA LEU A 9 -11.53 7.73 25.10
C LEU A 9 -10.50 7.75 26.23
N LEU A 10 -10.87 8.30 27.40
CA LEU A 10 -10.00 8.35 28.57
C LEU A 10 -9.67 6.95 29.12
N ARG A 11 -10.55 5.96 28.90
CA ARG A 11 -10.35 4.58 29.33
C ARG A 11 -9.34 3.82 28.48
N VAL A 12 -9.28 4.06 27.16
CA VAL A 12 -8.45 3.28 26.21
C VAL A 12 -7.13 3.93 25.84
N VAL A 13 -6.96 5.23 26.10
CA VAL A 13 -5.72 5.95 25.79
C VAL A 13 -4.65 5.71 26.85
N ARG A 14 -3.41 5.49 26.41
CA ARG A 14 -2.22 5.51 27.27
C ARG A 14 -1.58 6.90 27.24
N PHE A 15 -1.62 7.61 28.36
CA PHE A 15 -0.99 8.93 28.50
C PHE A 15 0.48 8.80 28.90
N ALA A 16 1.35 8.61 27.92
CA ALA A 16 2.80 8.56 28.09
C ALA A 16 3.50 9.28 26.94
N ALA A 17 4.65 9.90 27.23
CA ALA A 17 5.50 10.45 26.18
C ALA A 17 6.13 9.31 25.37
N THR A 18 6.14 9.44 24.04
CA THR A 18 6.73 8.46 23.12
C THR A 18 7.38 9.18 21.94
N ASP A 19 8.41 8.59 21.36
CA ASP A 19 8.91 9.04 20.07
C ASP A 19 7.93 8.67 18.94
N PRO A 20 7.77 9.52 17.90
CA PRO A 20 6.95 9.18 16.76
C PRO A 20 7.47 7.94 16.02
N GLY A 21 6.67 6.88 15.94
CA GLY A 21 6.92 5.70 15.13
C GLY A 21 6.68 5.97 13.64
N VAL A 22 7.52 6.80 13.01
CA VAL A 22 7.42 7.11 11.59
C VAL A 22 7.72 5.86 10.76
N GLN A 23 6.69 5.31 10.14
CA GLN A 23 6.82 4.20 9.20
C GLN A 23 7.47 4.69 7.90
N ARG A 24 8.57 4.05 7.52
CA ARG A 24 9.28 4.29 6.26
C ARG A 24 9.23 3.00 5.43
N PRO A 25 9.17 3.10 4.10
CA PRO A 25 9.27 1.92 3.27
C PRO A 25 10.68 1.33 3.34
N GLU A 26 10.76 0.00 3.34
CA GLU A 26 12.00 -0.75 3.19
C GLU A 26 12.05 -1.36 1.79
N ALA A 27 13.14 -1.11 1.05
CA ALA A 27 13.30 -1.59 -0.31
C ALA A 27 13.70 -3.07 -0.34
N ALA A 28 12.97 -3.85 -1.12
CA ALA A 28 13.29 -5.24 -1.45
C ALA A 28 14.04 -5.31 -2.80
N PRO A 29 14.79 -6.40 -3.05
CA PRO A 29 15.59 -6.55 -4.27
C PRO A 29 14.80 -6.53 -5.58
N ASP A 30 13.50 -6.78 -5.53
CA ASP A 30 12.56 -6.80 -6.65
C ASP A 30 11.94 -5.43 -6.96
N GLY A 31 12.37 -4.37 -6.27
CA GLY A 31 11.87 -3.01 -6.45
C GLY A 31 10.61 -2.69 -5.63
N GLU A 32 10.13 -3.63 -4.81
CA GLU A 32 9.06 -3.38 -3.86
C GLU A 32 9.55 -2.58 -2.66
N GLU A 33 8.82 -1.52 -2.30
CA GLU A 33 9.05 -0.73 -1.10
C GLU A 33 7.96 -1.01 -0.06
N VAL A 34 8.29 -1.74 1.01
CA VAL A 34 7.30 -2.28 1.96
C VAL A 34 7.17 -1.40 3.19
N TYR A 35 5.95 -1.03 3.56
CA TYR A 35 5.66 -0.43 4.86
C TYR A 35 5.33 -1.54 5.86
N ALA A 36 6.19 -1.74 6.86
CA ALA A 36 6.00 -2.76 7.86
C ALA A 36 4.73 -2.49 8.68
N THR A 37 3.76 -3.41 8.61
CA THR A 37 2.53 -3.37 9.39
C THR A 37 2.65 -4.39 10.54
N PRO A 38 2.44 -3.98 11.81
CA PRO A 38 2.54 -4.90 12.95
C PRO A 38 1.26 -5.75 13.13
N ILE A 39 0.55 -6.04 12.04
CA ILE A 39 -0.74 -6.73 12.01
C ILE A 39 -0.84 -7.60 10.74
N ASP A 40 -1.74 -8.59 10.74
CA ASP A 40 -1.84 -9.58 9.67
C ASP A 40 -2.90 -9.24 8.61
N GLU A 41 -3.81 -8.30 8.92
CA GLU A 41 -5.00 -8.03 8.12
C GLU A 41 -4.70 -7.35 6.77
N PHE A 42 -3.61 -6.58 6.70
CA PHE A 42 -3.17 -5.97 5.45
C PHE A 42 -1.67 -5.67 5.44
N ARG A 43 -1.16 -5.50 4.22
CA ARG A 43 0.19 -5.02 3.92
C ARG A 43 0.09 -3.86 2.95
N LEU A 44 0.95 -2.87 3.10
CA LEU A 44 1.08 -1.76 2.15
C LEU A 44 2.48 -1.80 1.53
N SER A 45 2.54 -1.80 0.22
CA SER A 45 3.79 -1.62 -0.52
C SER A 45 3.64 -0.54 -1.60
N ARG A 46 4.79 -0.01 -2.02
CA ARG A 46 4.92 0.98 -3.09
C ARG A 46 5.84 0.42 -4.16
N TYR A 47 5.53 0.73 -5.41
CA TYR A 47 6.43 0.53 -6.53
C TYR A 47 6.67 1.87 -7.21
N VAL A 48 7.93 2.17 -7.48
CA VAL A 48 8.33 3.32 -8.33
C VAL A 48 8.81 2.74 -9.64
N LEU A 49 7.97 2.83 -10.67
CA LEU A 49 8.25 2.27 -11.99
C LEU A 49 9.07 3.29 -12.79
N ALA A 50 10.31 2.94 -13.12
CA ALA A 50 11.11 3.72 -14.05
C ALA A 50 10.93 3.20 -15.49
N PRO A 51 10.97 4.05 -16.53
CA PRO A 51 10.70 3.64 -17.91
C PRO A 51 11.53 2.46 -18.43
N ASP A 52 12.77 2.34 -17.96
CA ASP A 52 13.73 1.30 -18.38
C ASP A 52 13.93 0.21 -17.32
N ALA A 53 13.12 0.21 -16.24
CA ALA A 53 13.21 -0.81 -15.20
C ALA A 53 12.53 -2.11 -15.65
N THR A 54 12.95 -3.22 -15.05
CA THR A 54 12.24 -4.49 -15.19
C THR A 54 10.81 -4.35 -14.69
N THR A 55 9.85 -4.81 -15.47
CA THR A 55 8.42 -4.86 -15.09
C THR A 55 8.24 -5.76 -13.88
N PRO A 56 7.83 -5.24 -12.70
CA PRO A 56 7.57 -6.08 -11.54
C PRO A 56 6.38 -7.00 -11.78
N ASP A 57 6.51 -8.24 -11.28
CA ASP A 57 5.40 -9.16 -11.08
C ASP A 57 4.71 -8.81 -9.75
N LEU A 58 3.46 -8.38 -9.82
CA LEU A 58 2.65 -7.99 -8.66
C LEU A 58 1.71 -9.12 -8.23
N THR A 59 1.88 -10.34 -8.75
CA THR A 59 1.05 -11.49 -8.39
C THR A 59 1.18 -11.80 -6.90
N SER A 60 0.08 -11.72 -6.16
CA SER A 60 0.03 -11.95 -4.72
C SER A 60 -0.87 -13.14 -4.36
N PRO A 61 -0.54 -13.93 -3.32
CA PRO A 61 -1.43 -14.99 -2.84
C PRO A 61 -2.72 -14.44 -2.17
N GLY A 62 -2.75 -13.15 -1.83
CA GLY A 62 -3.93 -12.47 -1.28
C GLY A 62 -4.54 -11.48 -2.28
N PRO A 63 -5.81 -11.08 -2.07
CA PRO A 63 -6.42 -10.04 -2.88
C PRO A 63 -5.72 -8.69 -2.65
N GLN A 64 -5.66 -7.86 -3.69
CA GLN A 64 -4.98 -6.58 -3.63
C GLN A 64 -5.77 -5.48 -4.34
N VAL A 65 -5.53 -4.24 -3.91
CA VAL A 65 -5.98 -3.03 -4.61
C VAL A 65 -4.72 -2.29 -5.05
N LEU A 66 -4.54 -2.14 -6.36
CA LEU A 66 -3.46 -1.35 -6.94
C LEU A 66 -3.95 0.07 -7.17
N LEU A 67 -3.29 1.05 -6.56
CA LEU A 67 -3.63 2.48 -6.67
C LEU A 67 -2.50 3.22 -7.39
N CYS A 68 -2.83 3.89 -8.50
CA CYS A 68 -1.88 4.78 -9.16
C CYS A 68 -1.83 6.11 -8.39
N THR A 69 -0.66 6.47 -7.88
CA THR A 69 -0.48 7.71 -7.12
C THR A 69 0.15 8.84 -7.94
N ALA A 70 0.84 8.52 -9.02
CA ALA A 70 1.48 9.46 -9.93
C ALA A 70 1.76 8.82 -11.29
N GLY A 71 1.90 9.64 -12.33
CA GLY A 71 2.22 9.18 -13.69
C GLY A 71 1.04 8.47 -14.36
N ARG A 72 1.35 7.51 -15.23
CA ARG A 72 0.38 6.64 -15.89
C ARG A 72 0.93 5.23 -15.83
N VAL A 73 0.19 4.31 -15.24
CA VAL A 73 0.63 2.93 -15.02
C VAL A 73 -0.35 1.99 -15.69
N THR A 74 0.15 1.02 -16.44
CA THR A 74 -0.63 -0.09 -16.96
C THR A 74 -0.38 -1.30 -16.05
N ALA A 75 -1.44 -1.81 -15.43
CA ALA A 75 -1.42 -3.02 -14.60
C ALA A 75 -2.28 -4.10 -15.27
N GLY A 76 -1.66 -5.16 -15.79
CA GLY A 76 -2.34 -6.10 -16.67
C GLY A 76 -2.86 -5.38 -17.92
N ASP A 77 -4.18 -5.45 -18.16
CA ASP A 77 -4.85 -4.79 -19.28
C ASP A 77 -5.43 -3.41 -18.92
N GLU A 78 -5.35 -3.00 -17.65
CA GLU A 78 -5.93 -1.76 -17.14
C GLU A 78 -4.91 -0.63 -17.11
N THR A 79 -5.26 0.52 -17.71
CA THR A 79 -4.44 1.74 -17.63
C THR A 79 -4.98 2.69 -16.57
N LEU A 80 -4.16 3.03 -15.59
CA LEU A 80 -4.49 3.83 -14.42
C LEU A 80 -3.80 5.19 -14.47
N SER A 81 -4.57 6.25 -14.27
CA SER A 81 -4.09 7.61 -14.00
C SER A 81 -4.10 7.88 -12.48
N PRO A 82 -3.50 8.98 -11.99
CA PRO A 82 -3.42 9.23 -10.56
C PRO A 82 -4.81 9.32 -9.92
N GLY A 83 -5.05 8.50 -8.90
CA GLY A 83 -6.35 8.35 -8.23
C GLY A 83 -7.18 7.16 -8.73
N ASP A 84 -6.84 6.56 -9.86
CA ASP A 84 -7.48 5.34 -10.35
C ASP A 84 -6.94 4.12 -9.60
N ALA A 85 -7.81 3.14 -9.38
CA ALA A 85 -7.46 1.89 -8.73
C ALA A 85 -8.14 0.69 -9.40
N VAL A 86 -7.46 -0.45 -9.34
CA VAL A 86 -7.98 -1.75 -9.78
C VAL A 86 -7.88 -2.76 -8.66
N PHE A 87 -8.89 -3.62 -8.55
CA PHE A 87 -8.85 -4.78 -7.67
C PHE A 87 -8.28 -5.98 -8.43
N VAL A 88 -7.32 -6.69 -7.83
CA VAL A 88 -6.76 -7.92 -8.39
C VAL A 88 -7.05 -9.07 -7.42
N PRO A 89 -7.79 -10.11 -7.87
CA PRO A 89 -8.03 -11.32 -7.11
C PRO A 89 -6.74 -12.03 -6.67
N ALA A 90 -6.85 -12.80 -5.58
CA ALA A 90 -5.76 -13.64 -5.10
C ALA A 90 -5.27 -14.61 -6.18
N GLY A 91 -3.95 -14.65 -6.40
CA GLY A 91 -3.28 -15.52 -7.37
C GLY A 91 -3.47 -15.13 -8.83
N GLU A 92 -4.20 -14.05 -9.14
CA GLU A 92 -4.32 -13.54 -10.49
C GLU A 92 -3.01 -12.90 -10.93
N ARG A 93 -2.52 -13.30 -12.12
CA ARG A 93 -1.25 -12.82 -12.63
C ARG A 93 -1.38 -11.37 -13.07
N VAL A 94 -0.55 -10.49 -12.51
CA VAL A 94 -0.53 -9.08 -12.85
C VAL A 94 0.91 -8.57 -12.89
N THR A 95 1.23 -7.80 -13.92
CA THR A 95 2.50 -7.08 -14.03
C THR A 95 2.20 -5.59 -14.21
N ALA A 96 3.11 -4.72 -13.81
CA ALA A 96 2.91 -3.27 -13.93
C ALA A 96 4.06 -2.57 -14.64
N HIS A 97 3.74 -1.65 -15.55
CA HIS A 97 4.69 -0.79 -16.25
C HIS A 97 4.12 0.62 -16.37
N GLY A 98 4.96 1.64 -16.50
CA GLY A 98 4.55 3.05 -16.59
C GLY A 98 5.64 3.96 -17.13
#